data_AF-A0A662J8Q4-F1
#
_entry.id   AF-A0A662J8Q4-F1
#
_cell.length_a   1.000
_cell.length_b   1.000
_cell.length_c   1.000
_cell.angle_alpha   90.00
_cell.angle_beta   90.00
_cell.angle_gamma   90.00
#
_symmetry.space_group_name_H-M   'P 1'
#
loop_
_entity.id
_entity.type
_entity.pdbx_description
1 polymer ?
#
loop_
_entity_poly.entity_id
_entity_poly.type
_entity_poly.pdbx_seq_one_letter_code
_entity_poly.pdbx_strand_id
1 'polypeptide(L)'
;MNIIEYLCREARRITKNSLSELRDKDYWIRSKERRREMLAYMLGLSEYLNKERHRPEYKVTGVLEREGYRIEKVYFESLQGLYVTGNLYVPEERGPKPIVLYLCGHSFDQKFHYQFHGHKFARLGFVTFIMETIQKGEIRGHHHGTYHYGWFNWYSLGYTPAGVEVWNAIRALDFLQELPYVDKEKIGVTGISGGGAMSWFTAAIDERIKVVAPVCSTGTIESHICKRTL
;
A
#
# COMPACT_ATOMS: atom_id res chain seq x y z
N MET A 1 -4.48 28.64 23.34
CA MET A 1 -4.61 27.36 22.62
C MET A 1 -3.38 27.17 21.76
N ASN A 2 -2.53 26.19 22.07
CA ASN A 2 -1.34 25.90 21.27
C ASN A 2 -1.68 25.03 20.04
N ILE A 3 -0.72 24.82 19.13
CA ILE A 3 -0.93 24.04 17.91
C ILE A 3 -1.35 22.58 18.21
N ILE A 4 -0.83 21.99 19.28
CA ILE A 4 -1.16 20.61 19.68
C ILE A 4 -2.63 20.53 20.11
N GLU A 5 -3.07 21.43 20.98
CA GLU A 5 -4.46 21.52 21.43
C GLU A 5 -5.42 21.75 20.26
N TYR A 6 -5.03 22.62 19.32
CA TYR A 6 -5.81 22.87 18.10
C TYR A 6 -5.95 21.60 17.26
N LEU A 7 -4.83 20.94 16.92
CA LEU A 7 -4.83 19.72 16.11
C LEU A 7 -5.62 18.60 16.79
N CYS A 8 -5.48 18.45 18.11
CA CYS A 8 -6.27 17.51 18.88
C CYS A 8 -7.77 17.81 18.87
N ARG A 9 -8.15 19.09 18.98
CA ARG A 9 -9.54 19.50 18.89
C ARG A 9 -10.14 19.20 17.51
N GLU A 10 -9.40 19.48 16.44
CA GLU A 10 -9.84 19.14 15.08
C GLU A 10 -9.93 17.62 14.86
N ALA A 11 -8.94 16.85 15.32
CA ALA A 11 -8.94 15.40 15.24
C ALA A 11 -10.13 14.77 15.98
N ARG A 12 -10.47 15.31 17.17
CA ARG A 12 -11.69 14.97 17.92
C ARG A 12 -12.95 15.29 17.14
N ARG A 13 -13.04 16.49 16.58
CA ARG A 13 -14.21 16.91 15.79
C ARG A 13 -14.43 15.99 14.59
N ILE A 14 -13.38 15.68 13.83
CA ILE A 14 -13.42 14.75 12.70
C ILE A 14 -13.86 13.35 13.16
N THR A 15 -13.29 12.84 14.25
CA THR A 15 -13.62 11.52 14.78
C THR A 15 -15.09 11.44 15.23
N LYS A 16 -15.58 12.44 15.96
CA LYS A 16 -16.97 12.49 16.44
C LYS A 16 -17.99 12.62 15.31
N ASN A 17 -17.63 13.34 14.24
CA ASN A 17 -18.48 13.51 13.07
C ASN A 17 -18.27 12.41 12.02
N SER A 18 -17.47 11.38 12.31
CA SER A 18 -17.30 10.27 11.38
C SER A 18 -18.67 9.62 11.13
N LEU A 19 -19.04 9.50 9.86
CA LEU A 19 -20.32 8.94 9.40
C LEU A 19 -21.58 9.77 9.73
N SER A 20 -21.46 10.96 10.35
CA SER A 20 -22.64 11.77 10.71
C SER A 20 -23.45 12.28 9.51
N GLU A 21 -22.82 12.36 8.34
CA GLU A 21 -23.47 12.76 7.08
C GLU A 21 -24.07 11.58 6.30
N LEU A 22 -23.84 10.33 6.75
CA LEU A 22 -24.43 9.16 6.12
C LEU A 22 -25.91 9.08 6.49
N ARG A 23 -26.76 9.18 5.47
CA ARG A 23 -28.22 9.14 5.63
C ARG A 23 -28.76 7.72 5.57
N ASP A 24 -28.30 6.97 4.58
CA ASP A 24 -28.79 5.64 4.23
C ASP A 24 -27.75 4.87 3.41
N LYS A 25 -28.07 3.61 3.12
CA LYS A 25 -27.24 2.71 2.31
C LYS A 25 -27.00 3.25 0.90
N ASP A 26 -28.00 3.85 0.27
CA ASP A 26 -27.90 4.33 -1.10
C ASP A 26 -26.98 5.55 -1.19
N TYR A 27 -27.02 6.43 -0.19
CA TYR A 27 -26.07 7.51 0.01
C TYR A 27 -24.64 6.99 0.14
N TRP A 28 -24.41 5.94 0.93
CA TRP A 28 -23.08 5.34 1.06
C TRP A 28 -22.56 4.83 -0.29
N ILE A 29 -23.40 4.12 -1.05
CA ILE A 29 -23.03 3.57 -2.36
C ILE A 29 -22.76 4.69 -3.37
N ARG A 30 -23.69 5.64 -3.54
CA ARG A 30 -23.55 6.72 -4.54
C ARG A 30 -22.44 7.72 -4.21
N SER A 31 -22.07 7.88 -2.94
CA SER A 31 -20.97 8.76 -2.53
C SER A 31 -19.58 8.10 -2.61
N LYS A 32 -19.49 6.80 -2.94
CA LYS A 32 -18.23 6.06 -2.99
C LYS A 32 -17.19 6.76 -3.88
N GLU A 33 -17.57 7.12 -5.10
CA GLU A 33 -16.67 7.73 -6.06
C GLU A 33 -16.13 9.07 -5.55
N ARG A 34 -17.02 9.92 -5.02
CA ARG A 34 -16.62 11.20 -4.42
C ARG A 34 -15.63 11.03 -3.27
N ARG A 35 -15.84 10.03 -2.41
CA ARG A 35 -14.93 9.74 -1.28
C ARG A 35 -13.57 9.23 -1.78
N ARG A 36 -13.56 8.44 -2.87
CA ARG A 36 -12.34 7.97 -3.54
C ARG A 36 -11.56 9.14 -4.14
N GLU A 37 -12.22 10.06 -4.83
CA GLU A 37 -11.61 11.30 -5.36
C GLU A 37 -10.98 12.14 -4.25
N MET A 38 -11.68 12.33 -3.13
CA MET A 38 -11.16 13.06 -1.98
C MET A 38 -9.91 12.39 -1.41
N LEU A 39 -9.91 11.06 -1.28
CA LEU A 39 -8.74 10.32 -0.82
C LEU A 39 -7.58 10.43 -1.81
N ALA A 40 -7.84 10.29 -3.11
CA ALA A 40 -6.83 10.46 -4.15
C ALA A 40 -6.19 11.85 -4.09
N TYR A 41 -7.00 12.90 -3.88
CA TYR A 41 -6.52 14.26 -3.70
C TYR A 41 -5.64 14.39 -2.45
N MET A 42 -6.10 13.88 -1.29
CA MET A 42 -5.33 13.91 -0.04
C MET A 42 -4.00 13.14 -0.12
N LEU A 43 -3.94 12.10 -0.96
CA LEU A 43 -2.72 11.33 -1.22
C LEU A 43 -1.81 11.99 -2.27
N GLY A 44 -2.25 13.03 -2.98
CA GLY A 44 -1.51 13.63 -4.09
C GLY A 44 -1.51 12.79 -5.37
N LEU A 45 -2.52 11.93 -5.55
CA LEU A 45 -2.60 10.94 -6.64
C LEU A 45 -3.58 11.29 -7.76
N SER A 46 -4.34 12.39 -7.64
CA SER A 46 -5.39 12.73 -8.61
C SER A 46 -4.92 12.71 -10.07
N GLU A 47 -3.78 13.33 -10.38
CA GLU A 47 -3.27 13.35 -11.76
C GLU A 47 -2.76 11.98 -12.24
N TYR A 48 -2.25 11.16 -11.33
CA TYR A 48 -1.66 9.86 -11.66
C TYR A 48 -2.74 8.81 -11.93
N LEU A 49 -3.87 8.89 -11.23
CA LEU A 49 -5.00 7.96 -11.41
C LEU A 49 -5.80 8.24 -12.69
N ASN A 50 -5.79 9.49 -13.17
CA ASN A 50 -6.52 9.92 -14.36
C ASN A 50 -5.76 9.68 -15.67
N LYS A 51 -4.49 9.28 -15.61
CA LYS A 51 -3.66 8.97 -16.78
C LYS A 51 -3.70 7.48 -17.09
N GLU A 52 -3.62 7.16 -18.38
CA GLU A 52 -3.39 5.79 -18.80
C GLU A 52 -2.05 5.31 -18.24
N ARG A 53 -2.06 4.12 -17.64
CA ARG A 53 -0.88 3.53 -17.02
C ARG A 53 -0.30 2.48 -17.97
N HIS A 54 0.94 2.69 -18.40
CA HIS A 54 1.66 1.66 -19.14
C HIS A 54 1.99 0.48 -18.22
N ARG A 55 2.19 -0.69 -18.82
CA ARG A 55 2.71 -1.86 -18.12
C ARG A 55 4.09 -1.55 -17.54
N PRO A 56 4.35 -1.80 -16.24
CA PRO A 56 5.72 -1.73 -15.72
C PRO A 56 6.54 -2.88 -16.31
N GLU A 57 7.68 -2.55 -16.90
CA GLU A 57 8.73 -3.54 -17.15
C GLU A 57 9.39 -3.92 -15.82
N TYR A 58 9.56 -5.22 -15.59
CA TYR A 58 10.19 -5.74 -14.39
C TYR A 58 11.41 -6.58 -14.76
N LYS A 59 12.37 -6.67 -13.83
CA LYS A 59 13.54 -7.54 -13.97
C LYS A 59 13.64 -8.50 -12.81
N VAL A 60 13.97 -9.74 -13.14
CA VAL A 60 14.34 -10.77 -12.16
C VAL A 60 15.86 -10.79 -12.03
N THR A 61 16.38 -10.56 -10.83
CA THR A 61 17.83 -10.51 -10.57
C THR A 61 18.37 -11.80 -9.94
N GLY A 62 17.49 -12.71 -9.55
CA GLY A 62 17.85 -14.02 -9.05
C GLY A 62 16.63 -14.84 -8.70
N VAL A 63 16.79 -16.16 -8.73
CA VAL A 63 15.74 -17.13 -8.40
C VAL A 63 16.27 -18.06 -7.32
N LEU A 64 15.43 -18.35 -6.33
CA LEU A 64 15.70 -19.33 -5.29
C LEU A 64 14.63 -20.41 -5.34
N GLU A 65 15.03 -21.63 -5.65
CA GLU A 65 14.14 -22.79 -5.63
C GLU A 65 13.83 -23.23 -4.20
N ARG A 66 12.59 -23.60 -3.95
CA ARG A 66 12.11 -24.19 -2.68
C ARG A 66 11.19 -25.35 -3.03
N GLU A 67 10.93 -26.21 -2.05
CA GLU A 67 9.95 -27.27 -2.22
C GLU A 67 8.54 -26.67 -2.43
N GLY A 68 7.99 -26.84 -3.63
CA GLY A 68 6.62 -26.46 -4.03
C GLY A 68 6.43 -25.02 -4.50
N TYR A 69 7.47 -24.19 -4.50
CA TYR A 69 7.42 -22.80 -4.98
C TYR A 69 8.84 -22.27 -5.23
N ARG A 70 8.96 -21.18 -5.98
CA ARG A 70 10.21 -20.44 -6.15
C ARG A 70 10.08 -19.01 -5.65
N ILE A 71 11.22 -18.38 -5.37
CA ILE A 71 11.31 -16.97 -4.98
C ILE A 71 12.11 -16.23 -6.04
N GLU A 72 11.47 -15.29 -6.73
CA GLU A 72 12.10 -14.40 -7.70
C GLU A 72 12.40 -13.06 -7.03
N LYS A 73 13.65 -12.59 -7.13
CA LYS A 73 14.03 -11.25 -6.69
C LYS A 73 13.68 -10.28 -7.81
N VAL A 74 12.74 -9.37 -7.56
CA VAL A 74 12.14 -8.54 -8.62
C VAL A 74 12.33 -7.06 -8.30
N TYR A 75 12.59 -6.27 -9.33
CA TYR A 75 12.40 -4.83 -9.30
C TYR A 75 11.75 -4.30 -10.57
N PHE A 76 11.08 -3.15 -10.47
CA PHE A 76 10.47 -2.42 -11.59
C PHE A 76 10.41 -0.91 -11.28
N GLU A 77 10.13 -0.08 -12.28
CA GLU A 77 9.90 1.35 -12.07
C GLU A 77 8.40 1.66 -11.87
N SER A 78 8.07 2.31 -10.74
CA SER A 78 6.70 2.79 -10.49
C SER A 78 6.46 4.19 -11.07
N LEU A 79 7.52 5.01 -11.13
CA LEU A 79 7.63 6.29 -11.85
C LEU A 79 9.04 6.37 -12.43
N GLN A 80 9.26 7.31 -13.36
CA GLN A 80 10.57 7.54 -13.95
C GLN A 80 11.63 7.73 -12.86
N GLY A 81 12.59 6.80 -12.80
CA GLY A 81 13.68 6.82 -11.81
C GLY A 81 13.29 6.42 -10.38
N LEU A 82 12.02 6.08 -10.12
CA LEU A 82 11.55 5.55 -8.85
C LEU A 82 11.36 4.03 -8.96
N TYR A 83 12.25 3.30 -8.30
CA TYR A 83 12.23 1.85 -8.29
C TYR A 83 11.42 1.29 -7.11
N VAL A 84 10.71 0.19 -7.39
CA VAL A 84 10.10 -0.69 -6.41
C VAL A 84 10.83 -2.02 -6.46
N THR A 85 11.18 -2.56 -5.29
CA THR A 85 11.85 -3.85 -5.16
C THR A 85 11.06 -4.78 -4.25
N GLY A 86 11.22 -6.07 -4.44
CA GLY A 86 10.55 -7.07 -3.62
C GLY A 86 10.94 -8.49 -3.98
N ASN A 87 10.38 -9.43 -3.22
CA ASN A 87 10.46 -10.86 -3.54
C ASN A 87 9.10 -11.35 -3.99
N LEU A 88 9.04 -11.95 -5.17
CA LEU A 88 7.87 -12.62 -5.72
C LEU A 88 7.96 -14.12 -5.42
N TYR A 89 6.99 -14.62 -4.67
CA TYR A 89 6.87 -16.03 -4.32
C TYR A 89 5.84 -16.66 -5.26
N VAL A 90 6.28 -17.64 -6.06
CA VAL A 90 5.46 -18.24 -7.12
C VAL A 90 5.29 -19.74 -6.85
N PRO A 91 4.07 -20.22 -6.54
CA PRO A 91 3.80 -21.65 -6.39
C PRO A 91 4.01 -22.40 -7.70
N GLU A 92 4.47 -23.65 -7.63
CA GLU A 92 4.74 -24.50 -8.80
C GLU A 92 3.47 -25.11 -9.42
N GLU A 93 2.36 -25.14 -8.68
CA GLU A 93 1.09 -25.71 -9.13
C GLU A 93 0.65 -25.14 -10.49
N ARG A 94 -0.06 -25.94 -11.29
CA ARG A 94 -0.52 -25.49 -12.62
C ARG A 94 -1.76 -24.60 -12.50
N GLY A 95 -1.91 -23.71 -13.48
CA GLY A 95 -3.10 -22.87 -13.64
C GLY A 95 -2.98 -21.47 -13.02
N PRO A 96 -3.99 -20.61 -13.26
CA PRO A 96 -4.05 -19.25 -12.74
C PRO A 96 -4.18 -19.20 -11.22
N LYS A 97 -3.35 -18.40 -10.56
CA LYS A 97 -3.27 -18.31 -9.10
C LYS A 97 -3.74 -16.95 -8.58
N PRO A 98 -4.43 -16.90 -7.43
CA PRO A 98 -4.76 -15.64 -6.77
C PRO A 98 -3.49 -14.87 -6.37
N ILE A 99 -3.60 -13.55 -6.38
CA ILE A 99 -2.53 -12.62 -6.02
C ILE A 99 -2.68 -12.19 -4.55
N VAL A 100 -1.56 -12.15 -3.83
CA VAL A 100 -1.43 -11.43 -2.56
C VAL A 100 -0.32 -10.39 -2.67
N LEU A 101 -0.66 -9.11 -2.61
CA LEU A 101 0.31 -8.04 -2.40
C LEU A 101 0.51 -7.84 -0.90
N TYR A 102 1.74 -8.04 -0.43
CA TYR A 102 2.11 -7.83 0.97
C TYR A 102 2.87 -6.50 1.13
N LEU A 103 2.30 -5.58 1.89
CA LEU A 103 2.84 -4.26 2.18
C LEU A 103 3.57 -4.28 3.54
N CYS A 104 4.85 -3.92 3.53
CA CYS A 104 5.72 -4.08 4.70
C CYS A 104 5.52 -3.00 5.77
N GLY A 105 5.79 -3.37 7.03
CA GLY A 105 5.96 -2.42 8.14
C GLY A 105 7.41 -1.91 8.21
N HIS A 106 7.77 -1.24 9.31
CA HIS A 106 8.99 -0.42 9.37
C HIS A 106 10.31 -1.16 9.63
N SER A 107 10.34 -2.49 9.52
CA SER A 107 11.56 -3.28 9.67
C SER A 107 12.63 -2.85 8.65
N PHE A 108 13.90 -2.93 9.02
CA PHE A 108 14.99 -2.43 8.18
C PHE A 108 15.28 -3.32 6.97
N ASP A 109 15.11 -4.62 7.15
CA ASP A 109 15.40 -5.75 6.27
C ASP A 109 14.10 -6.46 5.84
N GLN A 110 13.18 -5.70 5.23
CA GLN A 110 11.79 -6.10 5.04
C GLN A 110 11.60 -7.44 4.31
N LYS A 111 12.33 -7.67 3.21
CA LYS A 111 12.27 -8.96 2.50
C LYS A 111 12.61 -10.16 3.37
N PHE A 112 13.54 -10.02 4.31
CA PHE A 112 13.92 -11.08 5.26
C PHE A 112 12.94 -11.15 6.42
N HIS A 113 12.63 -10.01 7.03
CA HIS A 113 11.79 -9.92 8.21
C HIS A 113 10.36 -10.45 7.97
N TYR A 114 9.80 -10.18 6.78
CA TYR A 114 8.44 -10.60 6.43
C TYR A 114 8.38 -11.87 5.57
N GLN A 115 9.51 -12.51 5.25
CA GLN A 115 9.57 -13.66 4.33
C GLN A 115 8.64 -14.81 4.71
N PHE A 116 8.40 -15.01 6.01
CA PHE A 116 7.48 -16.03 6.52
C PHE A 116 6.09 -15.93 5.88
N HIS A 117 5.59 -14.73 5.63
CA HIS A 117 4.30 -14.52 4.96
C HIS A 117 4.34 -15.02 3.51
N GLY A 118 5.38 -14.65 2.76
CA GLY A 118 5.57 -15.09 1.38
C GLY A 118 5.65 -16.62 1.26
N HIS A 119 6.41 -17.27 2.14
CA HIS A 119 6.50 -18.72 2.20
C HIS A 119 5.14 -19.37 2.48
N LYS A 120 4.38 -18.84 3.45
CA LYS A 120 3.09 -19.41 3.85
C LYS A 120 2.04 -19.25 2.75
N PHE A 121 1.93 -18.06 2.17
CA PHE A 121 0.98 -17.82 1.08
C PHE A 121 1.31 -18.62 -0.17
N ALA A 122 2.60 -18.76 -0.54
CA ALA A 122 2.99 -19.58 -1.67
C ALA A 122 2.60 -21.05 -1.49
N ARG A 123 2.83 -21.63 -0.30
CA ARG A 123 2.39 -22.99 0.04
C ARG A 123 0.87 -23.19 0.07
N LEU A 124 0.11 -22.09 0.14
CA LEU A 124 -1.34 -22.09 0.05
C LEU A 124 -1.84 -21.78 -1.38
N GLY A 125 -0.94 -21.73 -2.37
CA GLY A 125 -1.29 -21.54 -3.78
C GLY A 125 -1.40 -20.08 -4.24
N PHE A 126 -0.97 -19.10 -3.43
CA PHE A 126 -1.03 -17.68 -3.80
C PHE A 126 0.29 -17.19 -4.39
N VAL A 127 0.22 -16.47 -5.52
CA VAL A 127 1.35 -15.66 -6.00
C VAL A 127 1.47 -14.45 -5.09
N THR A 128 2.58 -14.34 -4.37
CA THR A 128 2.74 -13.34 -3.32
C THR A 128 3.91 -12.43 -3.59
N PHE A 129 3.67 -11.12 -3.60
CA PHE A 129 4.75 -10.13 -3.72
C PHE A 129 4.95 -9.41 -2.39
N ILE A 130 6.10 -9.61 -1.77
CA ILE A 130 6.53 -8.82 -0.62
C ILE A 130 7.23 -7.58 -1.16
N MET A 131 6.53 -6.44 -1.12
CA MET A 131 7.01 -5.16 -1.61
C MET A 131 7.74 -4.41 -0.49
N GLU A 132 8.96 -3.95 -0.77
CA GLU A 132 9.68 -3.06 0.14
C GLU A 132 9.15 -1.63 0.04
N THR A 133 9.17 -0.93 1.17
CA THR A 133 8.85 0.51 1.24
C THR A 133 10.09 1.33 0.97
N ILE A 134 9.92 2.54 0.46
CA ILE A 134 11.00 3.53 0.36
C ILE A 134 11.59 3.75 1.76
N GLN A 135 12.89 4.09 1.81
CA GLN A 135 13.74 4.23 3.00
C GLN A 135 14.14 2.91 3.68
N LYS A 136 13.54 1.77 3.30
CA LYS A 136 13.84 0.44 3.86
C LYS A 136 14.39 -0.49 2.78
N GLY A 137 15.00 -1.60 3.21
CA GLY A 137 15.48 -2.61 2.28
C GLY A 137 16.52 -2.09 1.29
N GLU A 138 16.26 -2.25 -0.01
CA GLU A 138 17.17 -1.81 -1.08
C GLU A 138 16.98 -0.35 -1.50
N ILE A 139 15.82 0.26 -1.24
CA ILE A 139 15.54 1.65 -1.63
C ILE A 139 15.75 2.58 -0.44
N ARG A 140 17.02 2.92 -0.17
CA ARG A 140 17.39 3.82 0.92
C ARG A 140 17.07 5.27 0.58
N GLY A 141 16.84 6.09 1.62
CA GLY A 141 16.55 7.52 1.47
C GLY A 141 15.76 8.09 2.63
N HIS A 142 15.29 9.32 2.48
CA HIS A 142 14.37 9.96 3.42
C HIS A 142 12.97 9.87 2.84
N HIS A 143 12.10 9.07 3.45
CA HIS A 143 10.72 8.88 3.00
C HIS A 143 9.71 9.39 4.02
N HIS A 144 10.05 9.32 5.32
CA HIS A 144 9.24 9.83 6.43
C HIS A 144 9.67 11.24 6.87
N GLY A 145 10.05 12.11 5.93
CA GLY A 145 10.70 13.39 6.25
C GLY A 145 9.81 14.37 7.00
N THR A 146 8.50 14.34 6.76
CA THR A 146 7.53 15.15 7.51
C THR A 146 7.44 14.74 8.98
N TYR A 147 7.56 13.45 9.26
CA TYR A 147 7.51 12.90 10.61
C TYR A 147 8.86 12.96 11.34
N HIS A 148 9.97 12.59 10.69
CA HIS A 148 11.29 12.50 11.33
C HIS A 148 12.10 13.80 11.31
N TYR A 149 11.87 14.67 10.31
CA TYR A 149 12.72 15.85 10.08
C TYR A 149 11.94 17.17 10.02
N GLY A 150 10.61 17.14 10.23
CA GLY A 150 9.76 18.34 10.22
C GLY A 150 9.66 19.00 8.85
N TRP A 151 9.90 18.27 7.76
CA TRP A 151 9.85 18.80 6.38
C TRP A 151 8.43 18.98 5.86
N PHE A 152 7.60 19.73 6.59
CA PHE A 152 6.19 19.95 6.26
C PHE A 152 5.98 20.64 4.91
N ASN A 153 7.01 21.31 4.36
CA ASN A 153 7.00 21.88 3.02
C ASN A 153 6.75 20.83 1.91
N TRP A 154 6.99 19.54 2.18
CA TRP A 154 6.68 18.47 1.24
C TRP A 154 5.18 18.39 0.89
N TYR A 155 4.31 18.64 1.88
CA TYR A 155 2.87 18.68 1.63
C TYR A 155 2.50 19.85 0.70
N SER A 156 3.17 20.99 0.82
CA SER A 156 2.98 22.13 -0.08
C SER A 156 3.45 21.85 -1.52
N LEU A 157 4.34 20.88 -1.71
CA LEU A 157 4.79 20.40 -3.02
C LEU A 157 3.91 19.26 -3.56
N GLY A 158 2.81 18.92 -2.88
CA GLY A 158 1.93 17.82 -3.26
C GLY A 158 2.50 16.42 -2.98
N TYR A 159 3.65 16.33 -2.30
CA TYR A 159 4.24 15.05 -1.93
C TYR A 159 3.68 14.57 -0.58
N THR A 160 3.17 13.34 -0.56
CA THR A 160 2.80 12.65 0.67
C THR A 160 3.51 11.29 0.73
N PRO A 161 4.16 10.93 1.86
CA PRO A 161 4.78 9.61 2.00
C PRO A 161 3.79 8.46 1.73
N ALA A 162 2.57 8.58 2.25
CA ALA A 162 1.50 7.61 2.00
C ALA A 162 1.12 7.51 0.52
N GLY A 163 1.06 8.63 -0.19
CA GLY A 163 0.67 8.68 -1.60
C GLY A 163 1.59 7.88 -2.50
N VAL A 164 2.91 8.08 -2.37
CA VAL A 164 3.86 7.35 -3.21
C VAL A 164 3.90 5.85 -2.86
N GLU A 165 3.70 5.45 -1.61
CA GLU A 165 3.58 4.03 -1.24
C GLU A 165 2.29 3.40 -1.79
N VAL A 166 1.17 4.12 -1.76
CA VAL A 166 -0.07 3.68 -2.42
C VAL A 166 0.13 3.57 -3.93
N TRP A 167 0.84 4.53 -4.55
CA TRP A 167 1.18 4.47 -5.96
C TRP A 167 2.06 3.26 -6.29
N ASN A 168 3.10 3.01 -5.51
CA ASN A 168 3.96 1.83 -5.66
C ASN A 168 3.14 0.53 -5.58
N ALA A 169 2.17 0.45 -4.66
CA ALA A 169 1.27 -0.69 -4.54
C ALA A 169 0.37 -0.86 -5.79
N ILE A 170 -0.21 0.22 -6.32
CA ILE A 170 -0.99 0.19 -7.57
C ILE A 170 -0.14 -0.31 -8.74
N ARG A 171 1.10 0.18 -8.84
CA ARG A 171 2.05 -0.23 -9.89
C ARG A 171 2.52 -1.67 -9.71
N ALA A 172 2.65 -2.16 -8.48
CA ALA A 172 2.90 -3.57 -8.20
C ALA A 172 1.73 -4.44 -8.69
N LEU A 173 0.48 -4.02 -8.48
CA LEU A 173 -0.69 -4.73 -9.02
C LEU A 173 -0.73 -4.71 -10.55
N ASP A 174 -0.35 -3.59 -11.20
CA ASP A 174 -0.21 -3.51 -12.66
C ASP A 174 0.82 -4.52 -13.18
N PHE A 175 1.94 -4.69 -12.48
CA PHE A 175 2.94 -5.71 -12.79
C PHE A 175 2.38 -7.14 -12.58
N LEU A 176 1.75 -7.40 -11.42
CA LEU A 176 1.33 -8.74 -11.02
C LEU A 176 0.23 -9.30 -11.91
N GLN A 177 -0.73 -8.47 -12.33
CA GLN A 177 -1.81 -8.90 -13.23
C GLN A 177 -1.31 -9.32 -14.62
N GLU A 178 -0.08 -9.00 -14.98
CA GLU A 178 0.49 -9.34 -16.28
C GLU A 178 1.27 -10.66 -16.27
N LEU A 179 1.38 -11.31 -15.12
CA LEU A 179 2.02 -12.61 -15.03
C LEU A 179 1.11 -13.68 -15.69
N PRO A 180 1.64 -14.54 -16.57
CA PRO A 180 0.81 -15.47 -17.34
C PRO A 180 0.16 -16.58 -16.48
N TYR A 181 0.55 -16.68 -15.22
CA TYR A 181 0.12 -17.70 -14.27
C TYR A 181 -0.73 -17.15 -13.11
N VAL A 182 -1.20 -15.90 -13.19
CA VAL A 182 -2.12 -15.32 -12.20
C VAL A 182 -3.57 -15.30 -12.68
N ASP A 183 -4.49 -15.40 -11.73
CA ASP A 183 -5.90 -15.07 -11.92
C ASP A 183 -6.08 -13.56 -11.66
N LYS A 184 -6.27 -12.79 -12.74
CA LYS A 184 -6.30 -11.32 -12.69
C LYS A 184 -7.47 -10.77 -11.85
N GLU A 185 -8.51 -11.57 -11.59
CA GLU A 185 -9.70 -11.15 -10.84
C GLU A 185 -9.62 -11.48 -9.35
N LYS A 186 -8.62 -12.25 -8.91
CA LYS A 186 -8.46 -12.66 -7.52
C LYS A 186 -7.28 -11.96 -6.86
N ILE A 187 -7.50 -10.71 -6.44
CA ILE A 187 -6.47 -9.86 -5.83
C ILE A 187 -6.79 -9.61 -4.36
N GLY A 188 -5.85 -10.00 -3.50
CA GLY A 188 -5.82 -9.66 -2.08
C GLY A 188 -4.67 -8.71 -1.74
N VAL A 189 -4.88 -7.84 -0.75
CA VAL A 189 -3.83 -6.99 -0.18
C VAL A 189 -3.81 -7.15 1.33
N THR A 190 -2.61 -7.28 1.89
CA THR A 190 -2.39 -7.34 3.34
C THR A 190 -1.08 -6.66 3.71
N GLY A 191 -0.91 -6.35 4.99
CA GLY A 191 0.28 -5.70 5.49
C GLY A 191 0.14 -5.38 6.97
N ILE A 192 1.25 -5.02 7.60
CA ILE A 192 1.31 -4.76 9.04
C ILE A 192 1.82 -3.34 9.35
N SER A 193 1.23 -2.71 10.38
CA SER A 193 1.63 -1.38 10.85
C SER A 193 1.50 -0.33 9.73
N GLY A 194 2.60 0.29 9.29
CA GLY A 194 2.60 1.18 8.11
C GLY A 194 2.03 0.50 6.87
N GLY A 195 2.44 -0.74 6.58
CA GLY A 195 1.89 -1.53 5.47
C GLY A 195 0.43 -1.91 5.66
N GLY A 196 -0.04 -2.03 6.91
CA GLY A 196 -1.45 -2.22 7.21
C GLY A 196 -2.28 -0.96 6.97
N ALA A 197 -1.71 0.24 7.15
CA ALA A 197 -2.36 1.49 6.79
C ALA A 197 -2.40 1.66 5.26
N MET A 198 -1.29 1.32 4.58
CA MET A 198 -1.25 1.34 3.12
C MET A 198 -2.24 0.35 2.52
N SER A 199 -2.47 -0.81 3.15
CA SER A 199 -3.46 -1.78 2.69
C SER A 199 -4.87 -1.18 2.65
N TRP A 200 -5.26 -0.41 3.67
CA TRP A 200 -6.52 0.33 3.68
C TRP A 200 -6.59 1.37 2.56
N PHE A 201 -5.54 2.17 2.40
CA PHE A 201 -5.53 3.26 1.42
C PHE A 201 -5.51 2.73 -0.02
N THR A 202 -4.70 1.71 -0.31
CA THR A 202 -4.66 1.08 -1.64
C THR A 202 -6.00 0.44 -1.96
N ALA A 203 -6.62 -0.30 -1.04
CA ALA A 203 -7.95 -0.90 -1.27
C ALA A 203 -9.07 0.13 -1.46
N ALA A 204 -8.94 1.32 -0.85
CA ALA A 204 -9.89 2.41 -1.05
C ALA A 204 -9.72 3.11 -2.40
N ILE A 205 -8.53 3.06 -3.01
CA ILE A 205 -8.20 3.72 -4.27
C ILE A 205 -8.34 2.78 -5.49
N ASP A 206 -7.92 1.52 -5.35
CA ASP A 206 -7.80 0.54 -6.43
C ASP A 206 -8.88 -0.54 -6.34
N GLU A 207 -9.87 -0.45 -7.21
CA GLU A 207 -11.06 -1.31 -7.19
C GLU A 207 -10.81 -2.74 -7.68
N ARG A 208 -9.60 -3.05 -8.17
CA ARG A 208 -9.24 -4.43 -8.55
C ARG A 208 -9.12 -5.34 -7.33
N ILE A 209 -8.84 -4.77 -6.17
CA ILE A 209 -8.67 -5.49 -4.91
C ILE A 209 -10.01 -6.04 -4.42
N LYS A 210 -10.10 -7.36 -4.26
CA LYS A 210 -11.33 -8.05 -3.79
C LYS A 210 -11.33 -8.30 -2.29
N VAL A 211 -10.14 -8.42 -1.68
CA VAL A 211 -9.97 -8.70 -0.25
C VAL A 211 -8.86 -7.83 0.33
N VAL A 212 -9.12 -7.20 1.46
CA VAL A 212 -8.12 -6.46 2.24
C VAL A 212 -8.06 -7.01 3.66
N ALA A 213 -6.86 -7.35 4.14
CA ALA A 213 -6.63 -7.89 5.48
C ALA A 213 -5.54 -7.08 6.21
N PRO A 214 -5.85 -5.88 6.71
CA PRO A 214 -4.86 -4.98 7.30
C PRO A 214 -4.57 -5.34 8.76
N VAL A 215 -3.29 -5.35 9.15
CA VAL A 215 -2.83 -5.77 10.49
C VAL A 215 -2.23 -4.59 11.25
N CYS A 216 -2.63 -4.39 12.52
CA CYS A 216 -2.09 -3.36 13.42
C CYS A 216 -2.09 -1.93 12.85
N SER A 217 -3.15 -1.54 12.14
CA SER A 217 -3.26 -0.23 11.47
C SER A 217 -4.57 0.52 11.75
N THR A 218 -5.44 -0.01 12.61
CA THR A 218 -6.74 0.59 12.91
C THR A 218 -6.66 1.58 14.08
N GLY A 219 -7.36 2.70 13.95
CA GLY A 219 -7.47 3.75 14.97
C GLY A 219 -8.29 4.93 14.46
N THR A 220 -8.76 5.78 15.38
CA THR A 220 -9.40 7.04 15.01
C THR A 220 -8.34 8.11 14.72
N ILE A 221 -8.72 9.14 13.96
CA ILE A 221 -7.85 10.31 13.73
C ILE A 221 -7.49 10.97 15.07
N GLU A 222 -8.44 11.05 16.02
CA GLU A 222 -8.18 11.49 17.38
C GLU A 222 -7.09 10.65 18.05
N SER A 223 -7.22 9.32 18.05
CA SER A 223 -6.24 8.46 18.71
C SER A 223 -4.87 8.58 18.07
N HIS A 224 -4.79 8.78 16.75
CA HIS A 224 -3.53 8.95 16.06
C HIS A 224 -2.87 10.29 16.46
N ILE A 225 -3.60 11.39 16.30
CA ILE A 225 -3.06 12.74 16.51
C ILE A 225 -2.78 13.01 17.99
N CYS A 226 -3.69 12.65 18.90
CA CYS A 226 -3.59 13.03 20.32
C CYS A 226 -2.78 12.08 21.20
N LYS A 227 -2.41 10.89 20.71
CA LYS A 227 -1.65 9.92 21.51
C LYS A 227 -0.32 9.51 20.89
N ARG A 228 -0.09 9.78 19.60
CA ARG A 228 1.01 9.16 18.85
C ARG A 228 1.78 10.11 17.95
N THR A 229 1.13 11.08 17.32
CA THR A 229 1.77 11.98 16.35
C THR A 229 2.35 13.25 16.98
N LEU A 230 1.65 13.80 17.96
CA LEU A 230 2.03 14.98 18.76
C LEU A 230 2.49 14.53 20.14
#